data_AF-A0A533W150-F1
#
_entry.id   AF-A0A533W150-F1
#
_cell.length_a   1.000
_cell.length_b   1.000
_cell.length_c   1.000
_cell.angle_alpha   90.00
_cell.angle_beta   90.00
_cell.angle_gamma   90.00
#
_symmetry.space_group_name_H-M   'P 1'
#
loop_
_entity.id
_entity.type
_entity.pdbx_description
1 polymer ?
#
loop_
_entity_poly.entity_id
_entity_poly.type
_entity_poly.pdbx_seq_one_letter_code
_entity_poly.pdbx_strand_id
1 'polypeptide(L)' 'ERKLSDKKGNILPDAYVMRGGSTTLDLAREVHSDLAEGFLYAIDARTGMRLAADHQLKNHDIVKIVSSR' A
#
# COMPACT_ATOMS: atom_id res chain seq x y z
N GLU A 1 -12.32 -13.49 1.42
CA GLU A 1 -13.16 -12.37 0.95
C GLU A 1 -12.29 -11.13 0.74
N ARG A 2 -12.32 -10.51 -0.45
CA ARG A 2 -11.49 -9.34 -0.84
C ARG A 2 -12.13 -8.01 -0.41
N LYS A 3 -12.35 -7.80 0.89
CA LYS A 3 -12.77 -6.48 1.38
C LYS A 3 -11.52 -5.64 1.68
N LEU A 4 -11.18 -4.73 0.76
CA LEU A 4 -10.21 -3.66 1.01
C LEU A 4 -10.90 -2.56 1.82
N SER A 5 -11.36 -2.92 3.02
CA SER A 5 -12.10 -2.03 3.90
C SER A 5 -11.26 -1.67 5.11
N ASP A 6 -11.21 -0.39 5.45
CA ASP A 6 -10.68 0.08 6.73
C ASP A 6 -11.51 -0.49 7.91
N LYS A 7 -11.04 -0.40 9.16
CA LYS A 7 -11.79 -0.84 10.37
C LYS A 7 -13.18 -0.20 10.46
N LYS A 8 -13.40 0.94 9.81
CA LYS A 8 -14.70 1.63 9.73
C LYS A 8 -15.61 1.16 8.58
N GLY A 9 -15.21 0.19 7.77
CA GLY A 9 -16.00 -0.31 6.64
C GLY A 9 -15.86 0.48 5.34
N ASN A 10 -14.98 1.49 5.29
CA ASN A 10 -14.75 2.29 4.10
C ASN A 10 -13.93 1.50 3.07
N ILE A 11 -14.47 1.29 1.88
CA ILE A 11 -13.79 0.59 0.78
C ILE A 11 -12.94 1.61 0.02
N LEU A 12 -11.61 1.41 0.00
CA LEU A 12 -10.65 2.29 -0.67
C LEU A 12 -10.81 3.78 -0.31
N PRO A 13 -10.67 4.16 0.98
CA PRO A 13 -10.97 5.52 1.42
C PRO A 13 -10.02 6.58 0.85
N ASP A 14 -8.75 6.23 0.61
CA ASP A 14 -7.69 7.21 0.34
C ASP A 14 -6.96 6.93 -0.97
N ALA A 15 -6.82 7.97 -1.80
CA ALA A 15 -6.03 7.96 -3.02
C ALA A 15 -4.85 8.94 -2.87
N TYR A 16 -3.63 8.44 -3.07
CA TYR A 16 -2.41 9.22 -2.95
C TYR A 16 -1.82 9.50 -4.33
N VAL A 17 -1.48 10.76 -4.60
CA VAL A 17 -0.78 11.17 -5.82
C VAL A 17 0.71 11.10 -5.56
N MET A 18 1.36 10.12 -6.19
CA MET A 18 2.79 9.87 -6.04
C MET A 18 3.60 10.34 -7.24
N ARG A 19 4.88 10.63 -7.02
CA ARG A 19 5.81 10.92 -8.11
C ARG A 19 6.09 9.63 -8.90
N GLY A 20 6.33 9.79 -10.21
CA GLY A 20 6.71 8.67 -11.07
C GLY A 20 7.97 7.99 -10.56
N GLY A 21 7.92 6.67 -10.35
CA GLY A 21 9.02 5.89 -9.79
C GLY A 21 9.00 5.73 -8.27
N SER A 22 8.01 6.29 -7.56
CA SER A 22 7.79 5.99 -6.14
C SER A 22 7.58 4.50 -5.92
N THR A 23 8.09 4.00 -4.79
CA THR A 23 8.00 2.59 -4.43
C THR A 23 6.89 2.34 -3.41
N THR A 24 6.54 1.09 -3.21
CA THR A 24 5.68 0.59 -2.13
C THR A 24 6.11 1.07 -0.74
N LEU A 25 7.41 1.19 -0.48
CA LEU A 25 7.92 1.76 0.78
C LEU A 25 7.68 3.26 0.89
N ASP A 26 7.85 3.99 -0.21
CA ASP A 26 7.56 5.43 -0.29
C ASP A 26 6.07 5.69 0.00
N LEU A 27 5.18 4.84 -0.52
CA LEU A 27 3.75 4.87 -0.18
C LEU A 27 3.48 4.58 1.29
N ALA A 28 4.18 3.62 1.90
CA ALA A 28 4.05 3.38 3.34
C ALA A 28 4.44 4.63 4.13
N ARG A 29 5.51 5.31 3.73
CA ARG A 29 6.01 6.52 4.39
C ARG A 29 5.06 7.71 4.24
N GLU A 30 4.48 7.92 3.06
CA GLU A 30 3.49 8.98 2.82
C GLU A 30 2.20 8.78 3.63
N VAL A 31 1.79 7.52 3.86
CA VAL A 31 0.65 7.22 4.73
C VAL A 31 1.01 7.46 6.19
N HIS A 32 2.09 6.82 6.68
CA HIS A 32 2.60 7.05 8.04
C HIS A 32 4.02 6.48 8.21
N SER A 33 4.91 7.22 8.87
CA SER A 33 6.28 6.77 9.17
C SER A 33 6.32 5.42 9.90
N ASP A 34 5.39 5.18 10.83
CA ASP A 34 5.30 3.89 11.55
C ASP A 34 5.00 2.69 10.64
N LEU A 35 4.23 2.89 9.57
CA LEU A 35 3.95 1.84 8.57
C LEU A 35 5.20 1.53 7.74
N ALA A 36 6.05 2.53 7.50
CA ALA A 36 7.33 2.33 6.84
C ALA A 36 8.34 1.61 7.75
N GLU A 37 8.38 1.96 9.05
CA GLU A 37 9.24 1.26 10.02
C GLU A 37 8.83 -0.20 10.22
N GLY A 38 7.53 -0.48 10.29
CA GLY A 38 6.98 -1.82 10.42
C GLY A 38 6.75 -2.56 9.10
N PHE A 39 7.20 -2.01 7.96
CA PHE A 39 6.86 -2.55 6.65
C PHE A 39 7.36 -4.00 6.49
N LEU A 40 6.43 -4.93 6.28
CA LEU A 40 6.75 -6.33 5.99
C LEU A 40 6.72 -6.57 4.49
N TYR A 41 5.59 -6.30 3.87
CA TYR A 41 5.37 -6.43 2.43
C TYR A 41 4.10 -5.68 2.04
N ALA A 42 3.97 -5.41 0.75
CA ALA A 42 2.73 -4.90 0.19
C ALA A 42 2.01 -6.03 -0.59
N ILE A 43 0.72 -5.87 -0.82
CA ILE A 43 -0.09 -6.78 -1.63
C ILE A 43 -0.78 -5.94 -2.69
N ASP A 44 -0.58 -6.29 -3.96
CA ASP A 44 -1.41 -5.78 -5.04
C ASP A 44 -2.82 -6.35 -4.85
N ALA A 45 -3.80 -5.47 -4.63
CA ALA A 45 -5.16 -5.90 -4.36
C ALA A 45 -5.91 -6.44 -5.59
N ARG A 46 -5.46 -6.09 -6.81
CA ARG A 46 -6.03 -6.60 -8.07
C ARG A 46 -5.58 -8.03 -8.32
N THR A 47 -4.27 -8.26 -8.30
CA THR A 47 -3.68 -9.56 -8.62
C THR A 47 -3.59 -10.48 -7.39
N GLY A 48 -3.55 -9.91 -6.19
CA GLY A 48 -3.27 -10.63 -4.94
C GLY A 48 -1.79 -10.95 -4.74
N MET A 49 -0.90 -10.41 -5.59
CA MET A 49 0.53 -10.70 -5.51
C MET A 49 1.21 -9.90 -4.40
N ARG A 50 2.20 -10.51 -3.76
CA ARG A 50 3.06 -9.82 -2.79
C ARG A 50 4.06 -8.95 -3.54
N LEU A 51 4.14 -7.69 -3.12
CA LEU A 51 5.05 -6.67 -3.63
C LEU A 51 6.14 -6.43 -2.59
N ALA A 52 7.38 -6.43 -3.04
CA ALA A 52 8.54 -6.06 -2.22
C ALA A 52 8.57 -4.55 -1.98
N ALA A 53 9.45 -4.08 -1.08
CA ALA A 53 9.57 -2.66 -0.70
C ALA A 53 10.10 -1.75 -1.84
N ASP A 54 10.84 -2.34 -2.78
CA ASP A 54 11.44 -1.72 -3.96
C ASP A 54 10.51 -1.74 -5.18
N HIS A 55 9.32 -2.34 -5.06
CA HIS A 55 8.38 -2.39 -6.16
C HIS A 55 7.91 -0.98 -6.53
N GLN A 56 8.17 -0.59 -7.79
CA GLN A 56 7.70 0.68 -8.31
C GLN A 56 6.19 0.65 -8.54
N LEU A 57 5.51 1.63 -7.96
CA LEU A 57 4.07 1.80 -8.11
C LEU A 57 3.74 2.20 -9.54
N LYS A 58 2.71 1.57 -10.11
CA LYS A 58 2.16 1.95 -11.40
C LYS A 58 0.93 2.83 -11.21
N ASN A 59 0.59 3.57 -12.25
CA ASN A 59 -0.62 4.39 -12.23
C ASN A 59 -1.86 3.52 -11.96
N HIS A 60 -2.74 4.02 -11.10
CA HIS A 60 -3.94 3.33 -10.60
C HIS A 60 -3.66 2.02 -9.84
N ASP A 61 -2.45 1.78 -9.33
CA ASP A 61 -2.20 0.62 -8.48
C ASP A 61 -2.96 0.71 -7.16
N ILE A 62 -3.54 -0.44 -6.80
CA ILE A 62 -4.26 -0.61 -5.55
C ILE A 62 -3.39 -1.48 -4.66
N VAL A 63 -2.72 -0.84 -3.71
CA VAL A 63 -1.73 -1.49 -2.87
C VAL A 63 -2.25 -1.55 -1.45
N LYS A 64 -2.23 -2.75 -0.87
CA LYS A 64 -2.46 -2.96 0.55
C LYS A 64 -1.12 -3.13 1.25
N ILE A 65 -0.80 -2.23 2.17
CA ILE A 65 0.43 -2.28 2.95
C ILE A 65 0.21 -3.19 4.16
N VAL A 66 1.13 -4.12 4.39
CA VAL A 66 1.14 -4.98 5.58
C VAL A 66 2.32 -4.58 6.44
N SER A 67 2.02 -4.10 7.65
CA SER A 67 2.97 -3.70 8.68
C SER A 67 2.90 -4.68 9.85
N SER A 68 4.03 -4.91 10.54
CA SER A 68 4.08 -5.65 11.80
C SER A 68 3.64 -4.81 13.01
N ARG A 69 3.59 -3.48 12.86
CA ARG A 69 3.07 -2.53 13.85
C ARG A 69 1.64 -2.12 13.51
#